data_AF-A0A7C1GXX5-F1
#
_entry.id   AF-A0A7C1GXX5-F1
#
_cell.length_a   1.000
_cell.length_b   1.000
_cell.length_c   1.000
_cell.angle_alpha   90.00
_cell.angle_beta   90.00
_cell.angle_gamma   90.00
#
_symmetry.space_group_name_H-M   'P 1'
#
loop_
_entity.id
_entity.type
_entity.pdbx_description
1 polymer ?
#
loop_
_entity_poly.entity_id
_entity_poly.type
_entity_poly.pdbx_seq_one_letter_code
_entity_poly.pdbx_strand_id
1 'polypeptide(L)'
;MQALDKPWLDGIIYQRERCGLLKARISLREDASGDEQSAGVGHHESPHPSMVIREGGTRMEKDEKNLTKLLDKETSRRSFLKGAGTAAGLAVTASAISGGRPSVAHAQQPKPVMKFLFAERQNCTGCRACEYACSMFHTGQVRPSMSRIHVWKYKGIVDVPVICHHCDDAPCIAACPTDPPSIQKDPKSNGIKLNEKTCLGAKCMKCQEACPAEFVRQNPDTGQPLMCDMCDGDPECVKACEAQATMPLAPCLVAGVSGFGVNMAYRKVTPEQAAKDLTRLFYYPNADGGRR
;
A
#
# COMPACT_ATOMS: atom_id res chain seq x y z
N MET A 1 -11.27 -4.84 40.69
CA MET A 1 -10.02 -4.03 40.61
C MET A 1 -8.84 -4.98 40.67
N GLN A 2 -8.24 -5.30 39.53
CA GLN A 2 -6.93 -5.94 39.46
C GLN A 2 -6.12 -5.20 38.38
N ALA A 3 -4.93 -4.78 38.79
CA ALA A 3 -3.97 -4.00 38.04
C ALA A 3 -3.31 -4.85 36.95
N LEU A 4 -3.03 -4.23 35.80
CA LEU A 4 -2.16 -4.77 34.77
C LEU A 4 -0.84 -4.01 34.82
N ASP A 5 0.19 -4.66 35.34
CA ASP A 5 1.58 -4.22 35.26
C ASP A 5 2.04 -4.17 33.80
N LYS A 6 2.56 -3.01 33.38
CA LYS A 6 3.15 -2.80 32.05
C LYS A 6 4.50 -2.06 32.19
N PRO A 7 5.65 -2.75 32.12
CA PRO A 7 6.98 -2.22 32.44
C PRO A 7 7.63 -1.34 31.35
N TRP A 8 6.86 -0.72 30.46
CA TRP A 8 7.39 0.03 29.29
C TRP A 8 7.37 1.56 29.45
N LEU A 9 6.83 2.06 30.56
CA LEU A 9 6.54 3.49 30.76
C LEU A 9 7.71 4.30 31.34
N ASP A 10 8.74 3.66 31.90
CA ASP A 10 9.81 4.38 32.63
C ASP A 10 10.96 4.92 31.75
N GLY A 11 10.91 4.71 30.43
CA GLY A 11 11.99 5.13 29.50
C GLY A 11 11.86 6.55 28.92
N ILE A 12 10.76 7.27 29.18
CA ILE A 12 10.39 8.49 28.43
C ILE A 12 11.06 9.76 28.97
N ILE A 13 11.73 9.73 30.13
CA ILE A 13 12.21 10.95 30.81
C ILE A 13 13.66 11.34 30.45
N TYR A 14 14.45 10.49 29.78
CA TYR A 14 15.93 10.67 29.76
C TYR A 14 16.56 11.39 28.56
N GLN A 15 15.83 11.83 27.52
CA GLN A 15 16.46 12.36 26.28
C GLN A 15 16.23 13.85 26.00
N ARG A 16 15.85 14.65 27.00
CA ARG A 16 15.45 16.06 26.82
C ARG A 16 16.57 17.10 26.92
N GLU A 17 17.84 16.72 27.13
CA GLU A 17 18.89 17.69 27.51
C GLU A 17 20.05 17.89 26.52
N ARG A 18 20.00 17.44 25.25
CA ARG A 18 21.22 17.45 24.39
C ARG A 18 21.16 18.02 22.98
N CYS A 19 20.24 18.90 22.62
CA CYS A 19 20.37 19.64 21.36
C CYS A 19 20.03 21.13 21.51
N GLY A 20 21.00 21.86 22.07
CA GLY A 20 21.08 23.30 21.96
C GLY A 20 21.67 23.72 20.61
N LEU A 21 21.02 24.73 20.02
CA LEU A 21 21.59 25.84 19.25
C LEU A 21 22.42 25.50 18.00
N LEU A 22 21.86 25.85 16.83
CA LEU A 22 22.53 26.74 15.87
C LEU A 22 21.51 27.36 14.91
N LYS A 23 21.26 28.66 15.11
CA LYS A 23 20.51 29.54 14.20
C LYS A 23 21.45 29.93 13.06
N ALA A 24 21.04 29.72 11.81
CA ALA A 24 21.62 30.41 10.66
C ALA A 24 20.49 31.02 9.82
N ARG A 25 20.58 32.33 9.66
CA ARG A 25 19.64 33.25 9.02
C ARG A 25 20.26 33.62 7.68
N ILE A 26 19.63 33.29 6.56
CA ILE A 26 20.05 33.76 5.23
C ILE A 26 18.89 34.54 4.62
N SER A 27 19.12 35.84 4.53
CA SER A 27 18.43 36.83 3.69
C SER A 27 18.77 36.57 2.21
N LEU A 28 17.84 36.87 1.29
CA LEU A 28 18.04 37.42 -0.07
C LEU A 28 16.63 37.51 -0.70
N ARG A 29 16.01 38.70 -0.78
CA ARG A 29 16.03 39.73 -1.84
C ARG A 29 15.18 39.39 -3.08
N GLU A 30 14.35 40.37 -3.40
CA GLU A 30 13.37 40.49 -4.48
C GLU A 30 14.04 40.62 -5.86
N ASP A 31 13.24 40.32 -6.89
CA ASP A 31 13.18 40.86 -8.27
C ASP A 31 12.61 39.74 -9.17
N ALA A 32 11.87 39.91 -10.26
CA ALA A 32 10.99 40.94 -10.82
C ALA A 32 10.44 40.29 -12.12
N SER A 33 9.16 40.53 -12.43
CA SER A 33 8.52 40.67 -13.77
C SER A 33 9.06 39.92 -15.01
N GLY A 34 8.15 39.24 -15.73
CA GLY A 34 8.32 38.89 -17.14
C GLY A 34 7.08 38.22 -17.74
N ASP A 35 6.47 38.89 -18.71
CA ASP A 35 5.16 38.68 -19.32
C ASP A 35 5.00 37.49 -20.30
N GLU A 36 3.73 37.10 -20.44
CA GLU A 36 2.98 36.60 -21.62
C GLU A 36 3.69 35.78 -22.71
N GLN A 37 3.10 34.62 -23.07
CA GLN A 37 2.32 34.49 -24.32
C GLN A 37 1.70 33.09 -24.51
N SER A 38 0.56 33.13 -25.19
CA SER A 38 -0.47 32.13 -25.48
C SER A 38 -0.13 31.10 -26.57
N ALA A 39 -0.70 29.89 -26.46
CA ALA A 39 -1.26 29.07 -27.56
C ALA A 39 -1.99 27.87 -26.90
N GLY A 40 -3.30 27.64 -27.04
CA GLY A 40 -4.02 27.38 -28.29
C GLY A 40 -4.27 25.87 -28.42
N VAL A 41 -5.23 25.32 -27.67
CA VAL A 41 -5.56 23.88 -27.69
C VAL A 41 -6.67 23.62 -28.73
N GLY A 42 -6.30 23.00 -29.85
CA GLY A 42 -7.25 22.49 -30.84
C GLY A 42 -7.85 21.15 -30.41
N HIS A 43 -9.16 21.02 -30.51
CA HIS A 43 -9.90 19.76 -30.35
C HIS A 43 -9.89 18.97 -31.66
N HIS A 44 -9.40 17.73 -31.60
CA HIS A 44 -9.58 16.74 -32.66
C HIS A 44 -10.47 15.62 -32.13
N GLU A 45 -11.74 15.64 -32.53
CA GLU A 45 -12.64 14.48 -32.47
C GLU A 45 -12.16 13.40 -33.44
N SER A 46 -12.26 12.14 -33.02
CA SER A 46 -12.08 10.96 -33.88
C SER A 46 -13.29 10.03 -33.73
N PRO A 47 -13.74 9.38 -34.82
CA PRO A 47 -15.07 8.80 -34.93
C PRO A 47 -15.17 7.38 -34.36
N HIS A 48 -16.31 7.07 -33.74
CA HIS A 48 -16.69 5.71 -33.36
C HIS A 48 -17.24 4.93 -34.56
N PRO A 49 -16.82 3.67 -34.80
CA PRO A 49 -17.49 2.81 -35.78
C PRO A 49 -18.72 2.13 -35.18
N SER A 50 -19.84 2.25 -35.89
CA SER A 50 -21.11 1.58 -35.64
C SER A 50 -21.06 0.12 -36.11
N MET A 51 -21.39 -0.81 -35.21
CA MET A 51 -21.46 -2.25 -35.51
C MET A 51 -22.91 -2.66 -35.75
N VAL A 52 -23.16 -3.17 -36.96
CA VAL A 52 -24.43 -3.73 -37.45
C VAL A 52 -24.67 -5.10 -36.81
N ILE A 53 -25.85 -5.31 -36.22
CA ILE A 53 -26.28 -6.61 -35.70
C ILE A 53 -26.86 -7.44 -36.86
N ARG A 54 -26.28 -8.62 -37.10
CA ARG A 54 -26.87 -9.69 -37.93
C ARG A 54 -27.43 -10.77 -37.00
N GLU A 55 -28.69 -11.12 -37.23
CA GLU A 55 -29.43 -12.16 -36.53
C GLU A 55 -28.84 -13.56 -36.84
N GLY A 56 -28.58 -14.34 -35.78
CA GLY A 56 -28.12 -15.72 -35.84
C GLY A 56 -28.10 -16.34 -34.44
N GLY A 57 -28.89 -17.40 -34.23
CA GLY A 57 -29.25 -18.00 -32.94
C GLY A 57 -28.11 -18.20 -31.95
N THR A 58 -28.38 -17.82 -30.70
CA THR A 58 -27.38 -17.50 -29.69
C THR A 58 -26.89 -18.74 -28.91
N ARG A 59 -25.56 -18.83 -28.78
CA ARG A 59 -24.82 -19.65 -27.81
C ARG A 59 -25.36 -19.53 -26.36
N MET A 60 -26.00 -18.40 -26.07
CA MET A 60 -26.67 -18.07 -24.82
C MET A 60 -27.75 -19.08 -24.41
N GLU A 61 -28.55 -19.60 -25.35
CA GLU A 61 -29.67 -20.49 -25.00
C GLU A 61 -29.21 -21.89 -24.55
N LYS A 62 -28.01 -22.29 -25.00
CA LYS A 62 -27.38 -23.56 -24.61
C LYS A 62 -26.69 -23.46 -23.25
N ASP A 63 -26.16 -22.29 -22.95
CA ASP A 63 -25.49 -22.00 -21.68
C ASP A 63 -26.52 -21.82 -20.54
N GLU A 64 -27.69 -21.23 -20.83
CA GLU A 64 -28.80 -21.11 -19.87
C GLU A 64 -29.43 -22.49 -19.53
N LYS A 65 -29.59 -23.37 -20.53
CA LYS A 65 -30.04 -24.76 -20.33
C LYS A 65 -29.03 -25.63 -19.57
N ASN A 66 -27.73 -25.34 -19.67
CA ASN A 66 -26.70 -26.00 -18.87
C ASN A 66 -26.62 -25.46 -17.44
N LEU A 67 -26.80 -24.14 -17.27
CA LEU A 67 -26.81 -23.51 -15.96
C LEU A 67 -28.02 -23.96 -15.12
N THR A 68 -29.20 -24.00 -15.72
CA THR A 68 -30.41 -24.55 -15.09
C THR A 68 -30.25 -26.03 -14.72
N LYS A 69 -29.67 -26.86 -15.60
CA LYS A 69 -29.33 -28.26 -15.27
C LYS A 69 -28.33 -28.42 -14.13
N LEU A 70 -27.36 -27.51 -14.01
CA LEU A 70 -26.37 -27.53 -12.92
C LEU A 70 -26.99 -27.08 -11.60
N LEU A 71 -27.86 -26.07 -11.63
CA LEU A 71 -28.60 -25.59 -10.45
C LEU A 71 -29.60 -26.64 -9.95
N ASP A 72 -30.28 -27.37 -10.84
CA ASP A 72 -31.19 -28.47 -10.47
C ASP A 72 -30.43 -29.69 -9.89
N LYS A 73 -29.19 -29.91 -10.33
CA LYS A 73 -28.33 -30.98 -9.83
C LYS A 73 -27.78 -30.68 -8.42
N GLU A 74 -27.56 -29.41 -8.10
CA GLU A 74 -26.99 -28.95 -6.82
C GLU A 74 -28.05 -28.61 -5.75
N THR A 75 -29.34 -28.51 -6.09
CA THR A 75 -30.38 -28.09 -5.12
C THR A 75 -31.49 -29.10 -4.86
N SER A 76 -31.37 -30.34 -5.34
CA SER A 76 -32.30 -31.39 -4.93
C SER A 76 -31.96 -31.91 -3.52
N ARG A 77 -32.58 -31.30 -2.50
CA ARG A 77 -32.62 -31.79 -1.10
C ARG A 77 -32.99 -33.29 -0.98
N ARG A 78 -33.55 -33.88 -2.04
CA ARG A 78 -33.90 -35.30 -2.16
C ARG A 78 -32.69 -36.22 -2.42
N SER A 79 -31.61 -35.73 -3.02
CA SER A 79 -30.35 -36.48 -3.18
C SER A 79 -29.48 -36.43 -1.92
N PHE A 80 -29.53 -35.33 -1.17
CA PHE A 80 -28.83 -35.21 0.11
C PHE A 80 -29.44 -36.13 1.18
N LEU A 81 -30.77 -36.24 1.26
CA LEU A 81 -31.45 -37.16 2.17
C LEU A 81 -31.29 -38.64 1.76
N LYS A 82 -31.14 -38.95 0.47
CA LYS A 82 -30.79 -40.30 0.02
C LYS A 82 -29.32 -40.66 0.30
N GLY A 83 -28.40 -39.69 0.21
CA GLY A 83 -26.98 -39.88 0.55
C GLY A 83 -26.70 -39.96 2.06
N ALA A 84 -27.54 -39.32 2.88
CA ALA A 84 -27.49 -39.45 4.34
C ALA A 84 -28.09 -40.78 4.85
N GLY A 85 -28.99 -41.40 4.07
CA GLY A 85 -29.70 -42.63 4.47
C GLY A 85 -28.89 -43.94 4.36
N THR A 86 -27.78 -43.96 3.62
CA THR A 86 -27.01 -45.21 3.39
C THR A 86 -25.64 -45.25 4.09
N ALA A 87 -25.19 -44.13 4.69
CA ALA A 87 -23.99 -44.11 5.55
C ALA A 87 -24.31 -44.08 7.05
N ALA A 88 -25.58 -43.82 7.43
CA ALA A 88 -26.04 -43.83 8.82
C ALA A 88 -26.64 -45.17 9.26
N GLY A 89 -26.60 -46.22 8.42
CA GLY A 89 -27.18 -47.53 8.73
C GLY A 89 -26.29 -48.49 9.52
N LEU A 90 -24.99 -48.17 9.69
CA LEU A 90 -24.01 -49.07 10.34
C LEU A 90 -23.17 -48.41 11.45
N ALA A 91 -23.39 -47.13 11.77
CA ALA A 91 -22.59 -46.41 12.78
C ALA A 91 -23.41 -45.79 13.92
N VAL A 92 -24.62 -46.28 14.20
CA VAL A 92 -25.47 -45.74 15.29
C VAL A 92 -25.30 -46.51 16.61
N THR A 93 -24.53 -47.60 16.67
CA THR A 93 -24.34 -48.37 17.91
C THR A 93 -23.10 -47.99 18.73
N ALA A 94 -22.26 -47.04 18.30
CA ALA A 94 -20.97 -46.78 18.97
C ALA A 94 -20.69 -45.32 19.43
N SER A 95 -21.67 -44.42 19.44
CA SER A 95 -21.41 -43.01 19.83
C SER A 95 -22.24 -42.47 20.98
N ALA A 96 -23.02 -43.30 21.68
CA ALA A 96 -23.78 -42.87 22.86
C ALA A 96 -22.91 -42.58 24.11
N ILE A 97 -21.58 -42.70 24.05
CA ILE A 97 -20.69 -42.57 25.23
C ILE A 97 -19.73 -41.36 25.18
N SER A 98 -19.70 -40.55 24.12
CA SER A 98 -18.94 -39.29 24.17
C SER A 98 -19.68 -38.16 23.49
N GLY A 99 -20.05 -37.14 24.28
CA GLY A 99 -20.71 -35.90 23.84
C GLY A 99 -19.83 -34.97 23.00
N GLY A 100 -19.01 -35.53 22.10
CA GLY A 100 -18.19 -34.76 21.17
C GLY A 100 -19.03 -34.30 19.98
N ARG A 101 -19.44 -33.03 19.96
CA ARG A 101 -19.87 -32.38 18.72
C ARG A 101 -18.67 -32.32 17.77
N PRO A 102 -18.73 -32.82 16.52
CA PRO A 102 -17.66 -32.61 15.57
C PRO A 102 -17.52 -31.10 15.31
N SER A 103 -16.32 -30.56 15.59
CA SER A 103 -15.99 -29.17 15.26
C SER A 103 -15.96 -29.04 13.75
N VAL A 104 -16.88 -28.25 13.20
CA VAL A 104 -16.86 -27.88 11.79
C VAL A 104 -15.66 -26.93 11.62
N ALA A 105 -14.57 -27.45 11.06
CA ALA A 105 -13.43 -26.63 10.69
C ALA A 105 -13.91 -25.56 9.70
N HIS A 106 -13.87 -24.29 10.12
CA HIS A 106 -14.17 -23.19 9.23
C HIS A 106 -13.06 -23.14 8.19
N ALA A 107 -13.40 -23.45 6.93
CA ALA A 107 -12.49 -23.26 5.81
C ALA A 107 -12.19 -21.76 5.71
N GLN A 108 -10.98 -21.36 6.13
CA GLN A 108 -10.51 -19.99 6.02
C GLN A 108 -10.42 -19.65 4.53
N GLN A 109 -11.27 -18.75 4.05
CA GLN A 109 -11.21 -18.27 2.66
C GLN A 109 -9.82 -17.65 2.42
N PRO A 110 -9.17 -17.91 1.26
CA PRO A 110 -7.86 -17.33 0.96
C PRO A 110 -7.97 -15.81 0.97
N LYS A 111 -7.14 -15.14 1.78
CA LYS A 111 -7.13 -13.68 1.86
C LYS A 111 -6.73 -13.09 0.50
N PRO A 112 -7.40 -12.01 0.05
CA PRO A 112 -6.99 -11.31 -1.17
C PRO A 112 -5.58 -10.72 -1.00
N VAL A 113 -4.72 -10.92 -1.98
CA VAL A 113 -3.34 -10.42 -2.00
C VAL A 113 -3.32 -9.00 -2.56
N MET A 114 -2.84 -8.05 -1.79
CA MET A 114 -2.78 -6.64 -2.17
C MET A 114 -1.59 -6.41 -3.10
N LYS A 115 -1.79 -5.59 -4.14
CA LYS A 115 -0.81 -5.34 -5.21
C LYS A 115 -0.47 -3.87 -5.43
N PHE A 116 -1.30 -2.98 -4.89
CA PHE A 116 -1.17 -1.55 -5.08
C PHE A 116 -1.23 -0.84 -3.73
N LEU A 117 -0.35 0.12 -3.54
CA LEU A 117 -0.28 0.98 -2.37
C LEU A 117 -0.46 2.43 -2.81
N PHE A 118 -1.36 3.13 -2.14
CA PHE A 118 -1.66 4.54 -2.40
C PHE A 118 -1.58 5.33 -1.09
N ALA A 119 -1.16 6.58 -1.21
CA ALA A 119 -1.04 7.51 -0.10
C ALA A 119 -1.91 8.73 -0.36
N GLU A 120 -3.01 8.84 0.38
CA GLU A 120 -3.81 10.04 0.46
C GLU A 120 -3.14 11.03 1.41
N ARG A 121 -2.23 11.83 0.86
CA ARG A 121 -1.25 12.59 1.64
C ARG A 121 -1.88 13.61 2.59
N GLN A 122 -3.03 14.19 2.23
CA GLN A 122 -3.74 15.17 3.06
C GLN A 122 -4.31 14.58 4.36
N ASN A 123 -4.48 13.25 4.43
CA ASN A 123 -4.95 12.60 5.64
C ASN A 123 -3.80 12.24 6.60
N CYS A 124 -2.54 12.49 6.21
CA CYS A 124 -1.39 12.13 7.04
C CYS A 124 -1.24 13.09 8.21
N THR A 125 -1.32 12.55 9.43
CA THR A 125 -1.12 13.31 10.69
C THR A 125 0.31 13.28 11.20
N GLY A 126 1.21 12.60 10.50
CA GLY A 126 2.60 12.47 10.91
C GLY A 126 2.83 11.58 12.14
N CYS A 127 1.89 10.69 12.49
CA CYS A 127 1.98 9.81 13.67
C CYS A 127 3.09 8.75 13.59
N ARG A 128 3.61 8.47 12.39
CA ARG A 128 4.69 7.50 12.10
C ARG A 128 4.37 6.04 12.43
N ALA A 129 3.10 5.69 12.69
CA ALA A 129 2.68 4.31 12.97
C ALA A 129 3.06 3.34 11.83
N CYS A 130 2.96 3.79 10.58
CA CYS A 130 3.37 3.03 9.41
C CYS A 130 4.88 2.70 9.41
N GLU A 131 5.72 3.63 9.86
CA GLU A 131 7.17 3.42 9.93
C GLU A 131 7.52 2.39 11.00
N TYR A 132 6.92 2.52 12.18
CA TYR A 132 7.12 1.62 13.32
C TYR A 132 6.67 0.20 12.99
N ALA A 133 5.48 0.04 12.39
CA ALA A 133 4.96 -1.26 11.99
C ALA A 133 5.88 -1.94 10.96
N CYS A 134 6.32 -1.19 9.96
CA CYS A 134 7.19 -1.72 8.93
C CYS A 134 8.58 -2.11 9.48
N SER A 135 9.21 -1.28 10.31
CA SER A 135 10.51 -1.65 10.90
C SER A 135 10.36 -2.85 11.84
N MET A 136 9.30 -2.89 12.64
CA MET A 136 9.05 -4.00 13.57
C MET A 136 8.81 -5.31 12.82
N PHE A 137 8.06 -5.28 11.72
CA PHE A 137 7.80 -6.47 10.90
C PHE A 137 9.08 -7.03 10.24
N HIS A 138 9.94 -6.16 9.69
CA HIS A 138 11.12 -6.63 8.95
C HIS A 138 12.37 -6.85 9.80
N THR A 139 12.50 -6.15 10.94
CA THR A 139 13.73 -6.16 11.75
C THR A 139 13.51 -6.58 13.19
N GLY A 140 12.26 -6.73 13.64
CA GLY A 140 11.92 -6.96 15.05
C GLY A 140 12.13 -5.73 15.95
N GLN A 141 12.53 -4.58 15.39
CA GLN A 141 12.85 -3.37 16.15
C GLN A 141 11.97 -2.19 15.73
N VAL A 142 11.56 -1.39 16.71
CA VAL A 142 10.79 -0.16 16.49
C VAL A 142 11.77 0.99 16.20
N ARG A 143 12.27 1.05 14.96
CA ARG A 143 13.27 2.03 14.53
C ARG A 143 12.94 2.55 13.12
N PRO A 144 12.33 3.74 12.99
CA PRO A 144 11.93 4.30 11.70
C PRO A 144 13.03 4.43 10.66
N SER A 145 14.29 4.63 11.07
CA SER A 145 15.41 4.71 10.13
C SER A 145 15.61 3.42 9.33
N MET A 146 15.20 2.27 9.86
CA MET A 146 15.22 0.96 9.18
C MET A 146 13.91 0.61 8.47
N SER A 147 12.91 1.48 8.55
CA SER A 147 11.62 1.26 7.91
C SER A 147 11.73 1.36 6.39
N ARG A 148 11.00 0.51 5.66
CA ARG A 148 10.88 0.56 4.19
C ARG A 148 9.79 1.54 3.73
N ILE A 149 9.28 2.38 4.60
CA ILE A 149 8.41 3.53 4.32
C ILE A 149 8.93 4.69 5.15
N HIS A 150 8.64 5.94 4.77
CA HIS A 150 8.91 7.05 5.69
C HIS A 150 7.90 8.18 5.61
N VAL A 151 7.83 8.96 6.69
CA VAL A 151 7.13 10.23 6.75
C VAL A 151 8.15 11.35 6.75
N TRP A 152 8.16 12.13 5.67
CA TRP A 152 9.04 13.26 5.52
C TRP A 152 8.40 14.52 6.10
N LYS A 153 9.11 15.18 7.03
CA LYS A 153 8.64 16.40 7.69
C LYS A 153 9.14 17.62 6.91
N TYR A 154 8.25 18.35 6.26
CA TYR A 154 8.60 19.58 5.56
C TYR A 154 8.45 20.79 6.48
N LYS A 155 9.60 21.40 6.82
CA LYS A 155 9.69 22.60 7.68
C LYS A 155 8.97 22.48 9.04
N GLY A 156 8.66 21.26 9.48
CA GLY A 156 7.86 21.00 10.68
C GLY A 156 6.39 21.40 10.59
N ILE A 157 5.89 21.73 9.39
CA ILE A 157 4.52 22.22 9.17
C ILE A 157 3.66 21.12 8.53
N VAL A 158 4.20 20.43 7.53
CA VAL A 158 3.48 19.40 6.78
C VAL A 158 4.23 18.08 6.84
N ASP A 159 3.48 17.01 7.03
CA ASP A 159 3.97 15.64 7.02
C ASP A 159 3.58 14.94 5.70
N VAL A 160 4.57 14.39 5.00
CA VAL A 160 4.36 13.70 3.72
C VAL A 160 4.70 12.22 3.88
N PRO A 161 3.73 11.30 3.74
CA PRO A 161 4.02 9.88 3.65
C PRO A 161 4.65 9.58 2.29
N VAL A 162 5.90 9.14 2.30
CA VAL A 162 6.68 8.78 1.11
C VAL A 162 6.69 7.25 0.99
N ILE A 163 6.09 6.76 -0.09
CA ILE A 163 5.88 5.32 -0.34
C ILE A 163 6.52 4.87 -1.65
N CYS A 164 6.77 3.57 -1.76
CA CYS A 164 7.07 2.97 -3.06
C CYS A 164 5.79 2.94 -3.89
N HIS A 165 5.83 3.47 -5.11
CA HIS A 165 4.70 3.37 -6.03
C HIS A 165 4.66 2.05 -6.81
N HIS A 166 5.62 1.14 -6.61
CA HIS A 166 5.67 -0.15 -7.32
C HIS A 166 5.53 0.01 -8.84
N CYS A 167 6.21 1.01 -9.41
CA CYS A 167 6.11 1.44 -10.81
C CYS A 167 6.20 0.24 -11.77
N ASP A 168 5.42 0.27 -12.85
CA ASP A 168 5.39 -0.83 -13.82
C ASP A 168 6.70 -0.98 -14.57
N ASP A 169 7.34 0.14 -14.91
CA ASP A 169 8.65 0.18 -15.56
C ASP A 169 9.83 0.03 -14.60
N ALA A 170 9.57 0.08 -13.29
CA ALA A 170 10.51 -0.14 -12.19
C ALA A 170 11.96 0.35 -12.46
N PRO A 171 12.20 1.67 -12.54
CA PRO A 171 13.51 2.23 -12.91
C PRO A 171 14.63 1.80 -11.95
N CYS A 172 14.29 1.50 -10.69
CA CYS A 172 15.23 0.98 -9.71
C CYS A 172 15.81 -0.40 -10.07
N ILE A 173 15.06 -1.26 -10.77
CA ILE A 173 15.53 -2.55 -11.25
C ILE A 173 16.46 -2.34 -12.45
N ALA A 174 16.04 -1.51 -13.42
CA ALA A 174 16.83 -1.21 -14.62
C ALA A 174 18.18 -0.53 -14.31
N ALA A 175 18.25 0.25 -13.22
CA ALA A 175 19.49 0.91 -12.79
C ALA A 175 20.47 -0.02 -12.05
N CYS A 176 20.07 -1.25 -11.73
CA CYS A 176 20.92 -2.18 -10.99
C CYS A 176 22.06 -2.68 -11.89
N PRO A 177 23.35 -2.46 -11.53
CA PRO A 177 24.47 -2.84 -12.38
C PRO A 177 24.89 -4.31 -12.26
N THR A 178 24.25 -5.09 -11.37
CA THR A 178 24.56 -6.50 -11.17
C THR A 178 23.86 -7.37 -12.20
N ASP A 179 24.51 -8.47 -12.60
CA ASP A 179 23.95 -9.45 -13.53
C ASP A 179 23.99 -10.86 -12.87
N PRO A 180 22.83 -11.47 -12.54
CA PRO A 180 21.48 -10.90 -12.67
C PRO A 180 21.21 -9.75 -11.69
N PRO A 181 20.22 -8.87 -11.97
CA PRO A 181 19.85 -7.78 -11.07
C PRO A 181 19.53 -8.26 -9.66
N SER A 182 20.11 -7.59 -8.66
CA SER A 182 19.87 -7.88 -7.25
C SER A 182 18.48 -7.47 -6.77
N ILE A 183 17.74 -6.72 -7.58
CA ILE A 183 16.40 -6.23 -7.29
C ILE A 183 15.44 -6.88 -8.27
N GLN A 184 14.35 -7.45 -7.77
CA GLN A 184 13.35 -8.15 -8.58
C GLN A 184 11.95 -7.74 -8.16
N LYS A 185 11.00 -7.77 -9.09
CA LYS A 185 9.59 -7.51 -8.80
C LYS A 185 8.86 -8.83 -8.63
N ASP A 186 8.15 -9.01 -7.52
CA ASP A 186 7.32 -10.19 -7.30
C ASP A 186 6.02 -10.06 -8.13
N PRO A 187 5.71 -11.00 -9.05
CA PRO A 187 4.49 -10.96 -9.84
C PRO A 187 3.21 -11.15 -9.01
N LYS A 188 3.30 -11.74 -7.82
CA LYS A 188 2.12 -11.99 -6.97
C LYS A 188 1.70 -10.75 -6.20
N SER A 189 2.62 -10.15 -5.43
CA SER A 189 2.35 -8.99 -4.58
C SER A 189 2.67 -7.64 -5.24
N ASN A 190 3.31 -7.63 -6.41
CA ASN A 190 3.89 -6.43 -7.03
C ASN A 190 5.03 -5.78 -6.19
N GLY A 191 5.48 -6.46 -5.12
CA GLY A 191 6.53 -6.01 -4.22
C GLY A 191 7.91 -5.97 -4.88
N ILE A 192 8.77 -5.05 -4.44
CA ILE A 192 10.17 -5.00 -4.87
C ILE A 192 11.03 -5.78 -3.85
N LYS A 193 11.56 -6.91 -4.29
CA LYS A 193 12.39 -7.82 -3.49
C LYS A 193 13.87 -7.55 -3.77
N LEU A 194 14.64 -7.42 -2.69
CA LEU A 194 16.09 -7.25 -2.74
C LEU A 194 16.78 -8.56 -2.37
N ASN A 195 17.70 -9.02 -3.21
CA ASN A 195 18.64 -10.07 -2.86
C ASN A 195 19.89 -9.45 -2.21
N GLU A 196 19.85 -9.44 -0.88
CA GLU A 196 20.89 -8.90 0.00
C GLU A 196 22.30 -9.47 -0.25
N LYS A 197 22.42 -10.72 -0.71
CA LYS A 197 23.72 -11.38 -0.94
C LYS A 197 24.44 -10.89 -2.19
N THR A 198 23.69 -10.46 -3.19
CA THR A 198 24.22 -10.00 -4.48
C THR A 198 24.32 -8.48 -4.54
N CYS A 199 23.61 -7.77 -3.67
CA CYS A 199 23.58 -6.32 -3.65
C CYS A 199 24.91 -5.74 -3.16
N LEU A 200 25.43 -4.74 -3.89
CA LEU A 200 26.64 -4.00 -3.53
C LEU A 200 26.43 -3.03 -2.33
N GLY A 201 25.18 -2.85 -1.89
CA GLY A 201 24.80 -2.01 -0.75
C GLY A 201 25.26 -0.56 -0.89
N ALA A 202 25.84 -0.04 0.20
CA ALA A 202 26.22 1.36 0.38
C ALA A 202 27.17 1.92 -0.68
N LYS A 203 27.93 1.05 -1.35
CA LYS A 203 28.93 1.43 -2.36
C LYS A 203 28.33 1.75 -3.72
N CYS A 204 27.06 1.39 -3.97
CA CYS A 204 26.43 1.51 -5.28
C CYS A 204 25.27 2.51 -5.26
N MET A 205 24.21 2.24 -4.48
CA MET A 205 23.02 3.10 -4.33
C MET A 205 22.39 3.69 -5.61
N LYS A 206 22.71 3.20 -6.82
CA LYS A 206 22.12 3.66 -8.10
C LYS A 206 20.59 3.56 -8.15
N CYS A 207 20.02 2.59 -7.43
CA CYS A 207 18.56 2.44 -7.31
C CYS A 207 17.91 3.61 -6.56
N GLN A 208 18.63 4.30 -5.67
CA GLN A 208 18.17 5.51 -5.01
C GLN A 208 18.15 6.69 -5.97
N GLU A 209 19.22 6.88 -6.74
CA GLU A 209 19.32 7.93 -7.77
C GLU A 209 18.26 7.76 -8.87
N ALA A 210 17.97 6.52 -9.25
CA ALA A 210 16.97 6.21 -10.28
C ALA A 210 15.52 6.32 -9.78
N CYS A 211 15.28 6.51 -8.47
CA CYS A 211 13.94 6.55 -7.91
C CYS A 211 13.32 7.96 -8.05
N PRO A 212 12.34 8.17 -8.95
CA PRO A 212 11.78 9.51 -9.19
C PRO A 212 10.94 10.03 -8.01
N ALA A 213 10.48 9.15 -7.13
CA ALA A 213 9.73 9.49 -5.93
C ALA A 213 10.63 9.73 -4.71
N GLU A 214 11.96 9.64 -4.86
CA GLU A 214 12.95 9.78 -3.79
C GLU A 214 12.66 8.88 -2.57
N PHE A 215 12.05 7.73 -2.82
CA PHE A 215 11.56 6.84 -1.77
C PHE A 215 12.68 5.98 -1.16
N VAL A 216 13.63 5.52 -1.97
CA VAL A 216 14.66 4.56 -1.56
C VAL A 216 15.64 5.25 -0.61
N ARG A 217 15.81 4.68 0.58
CA ARG A 217 16.78 5.13 1.59
C ARG A 217 17.79 4.03 1.89
N GLN A 218 18.93 4.41 2.45
CA GLN A 218 19.91 3.45 2.94
C GLN A 218 19.55 2.95 4.34
N ASN A 219 19.67 1.65 4.57
CA ASN A 219 19.62 1.08 5.91
C ASN A 219 20.89 1.51 6.68
N PRO A 220 20.77 2.17 7.85
CA PRO A 220 21.94 2.62 8.60
C PRO A 220 22.83 1.48 9.12
N ASP A 221 22.28 0.28 9.31
CA ASP A 221 23.00 -0.82 9.94
C ASP A 221 23.65 -1.74 8.89
N THR A 222 22.91 -2.12 7.84
CA THR A 222 23.41 -3.02 6.78
C THR A 222 23.99 -2.28 5.58
N GLY A 223 23.72 -0.98 5.45
CA GLY A 223 24.07 -0.19 4.27
C GLY A 223 23.29 -0.56 3.00
N GLN A 224 22.33 -1.49 3.06
CA GLN A 224 21.55 -1.92 1.91
C GLN A 224 20.40 -0.94 1.62
N PRO A 225 19.90 -0.86 0.38
CA PRO A 225 18.73 -0.06 0.06
C PRO A 225 17.47 -0.64 0.71
N LEU A 226 16.71 0.21 1.39
CA LEU A 226 15.41 -0.12 1.96
C LEU A 226 14.35 -0.04 0.84
N MET A 227 13.87 -1.21 0.42
CA MET A 227 12.85 -1.34 -0.64
C MET A 227 11.57 -1.95 -0.09
N CYS A 228 10.41 -1.41 -0.49
CA CYS A 228 9.12 -1.96 -0.11
C CYS A 228 8.85 -3.25 -0.90
N ASP A 229 8.70 -4.34 -0.19
CA ASP A 229 8.35 -5.65 -0.73
C ASP A 229 6.86 -5.98 -0.60
N MET A 230 6.03 -4.95 -0.34
CA MET A 230 4.59 -5.04 -0.15
C MET A 230 4.16 -6.01 0.97
N CYS A 231 5.07 -6.41 1.87
CA CYS A 231 4.84 -7.43 2.89
C CYS A 231 4.19 -8.71 2.28
N ASP A 232 4.66 -9.12 1.09
CA ASP A 232 4.10 -10.26 0.34
C ASP A 232 2.60 -10.15 0.04
N GLY A 233 2.10 -8.91 -0.04
CA GLY A 233 0.73 -8.55 -0.35
C GLY A 233 -0.19 -8.39 0.85
N ASP A 234 0.35 -8.36 2.07
CA ASP A 234 -0.39 -8.03 3.30
C ASP A 234 0.30 -6.89 4.07
N PRO A 235 0.23 -5.63 3.57
CA PRO A 235 1.06 -4.52 4.04
C PRO A 235 0.75 -4.07 5.47
N GLU A 236 1.68 -4.32 6.39
CA GLU A 236 1.56 -3.95 7.81
C GLU A 236 1.45 -2.43 8.05
N CYS A 237 2.08 -1.63 7.18
CA CYS A 237 1.99 -0.18 7.26
C CYS A 237 0.57 0.35 7.03
N VAL A 238 -0.24 -0.33 6.21
CA VAL A 238 -1.64 0.03 5.95
C VAL A 238 -2.50 -0.30 7.16
N LYS A 239 -2.38 -1.52 7.70
CA LYS A 239 -3.09 -1.94 8.92
C LYS A 239 -2.83 -1.00 10.09
N ALA A 240 -1.57 -0.62 10.28
CA ALA A 240 -1.17 0.32 11.32
C ALA A 240 -1.72 1.73 11.05
N CYS A 241 -1.79 2.16 9.80
CA CYS A 241 -2.39 3.44 9.44
C CYS A 241 -3.90 3.45 9.70
N GLU A 242 -4.61 2.39 9.32
CA GLU A 242 -6.04 2.23 9.56
C GLU A 242 -6.36 2.23 11.06
N ALA A 243 -5.54 1.58 11.87
CA ALA A 243 -5.69 1.59 13.32
C ALA A 243 -5.54 2.99 13.95
N GLN A 244 -4.85 3.92 13.27
CA GLN A 244 -4.72 5.31 13.69
C GLN A 244 -5.69 6.26 13.00
N ALA A 245 -6.47 5.78 12.03
CA ALA A 245 -7.47 6.59 11.37
C ALA A 245 -8.64 6.82 12.33
N THR A 246 -8.70 8.01 12.92
CA THR A 246 -9.82 8.44 13.75
C THR A 246 -10.75 9.31 12.93
N MET A 247 -12.07 9.10 13.04
CA MET A 247 -13.06 10.02 12.45
C MET A 247 -12.78 11.47 12.89
N PRO A 248 -12.82 12.47 11.97
CA PRO A 248 -13.31 12.43 10.59
C PRO A 248 -12.26 12.07 9.52
N LEU A 249 -11.02 11.77 9.90
CA LEU A 249 -9.93 11.51 8.94
C LEU A 249 -9.94 10.05 8.50
N ALA A 250 -10.15 9.83 7.20
CA ALA A 250 -9.92 8.54 6.55
C ALA A 250 -8.42 8.16 6.65
N PRO A 251 -8.04 6.87 6.55
CA PRO A 251 -6.64 6.48 6.56
C PRO A 251 -5.85 7.17 5.44
N CYS A 252 -4.60 7.53 5.72
CA CYS A 252 -3.72 8.11 4.70
C CYS A 252 -3.09 7.04 3.81
N LEU A 253 -2.86 5.82 4.29
CA LEU A 253 -2.37 4.71 3.49
C LEU A 253 -3.51 3.75 3.20
N VAL A 254 -3.65 3.40 1.93
CA VAL A 254 -4.62 2.41 1.48
C VAL A 254 -3.93 1.45 0.52
N ALA A 255 -4.32 0.18 0.57
CA ALA A 255 -3.90 -0.80 -0.41
C ALA A 255 -5.09 -1.41 -1.13
N GLY A 256 -4.86 -1.94 -2.33
CA GLY A 256 -5.87 -2.61 -3.15
C GLY A 256 -5.31 -3.80 -3.92
N VAL A 257 -6.19 -4.73 -4.30
CA VAL A 257 -5.86 -5.86 -5.19
C VAL A 257 -5.72 -5.38 -6.65
N SER A 258 -6.53 -4.40 -7.05
CA SER A 258 -6.46 -3.69 -8.32
C SER A 258 -6.14 -2.22 -8.06
N GLY A 259 -5.29 -1.64 -8.91
CA GLY A 259 -4.89 -0.24 -8.82
C GLY A 259 -5.41 0.54 -10.02
N PHE A 260 -5.99 1.72 -9.77
CA PHE A 260 -6.53 2.62 -10.79
C PHE A 260 -5.45 3.44 -11.51
N GLY A 261 -4.31 2.85 -11.90
CA GLY A 261 -3.21 3.57 -12.60
C GLY A 261 -2.57 4.74 -11.82
N VAL A 262 -3.07 5.04 -10.61
CA VAL A 262 -2.67 6.16 -9.74
C VAL A 262 -1.19 6.12 -9.35
N ASN A 263 -0.59 4.94 -9.30
CA ASN A 263 0.82 4.77 -8.97
C ASN A 263 1.74 5.50 -9.97
N MET A 264 1.34 5.57 -11.24
CA MET A 264 2.13 6.23 -12.28
C MET A 264 1.90 7.75 -12.32
N ALA A 265 0.71 8.21 -11.93
CA ALA A 265 0.37 9.65 -11.90
C ALA A 265 1.25 10.43 -10.91
N TYR A 266 1.52 9.85 -9.73
CA TYR A 266 2.29 10.51 -8.68
C TYR A 266 3.78 10.13 -8.68
N ARG A 267 4.21 9.26 -9.58
CA ARG A 267 5.58 8.72 -9.64
C ARG A 267 6.68 9.79 -9.65
N LYS A 268 6.45 10.90 -10.36
CA LYS A 268 7.44 11.99 -10.54
C LYS A 268 7.31 13.09 -9.49
N VAL A 269 6.36 12.96 -8.56
CA VAL A 269 6.16 13.95 -7.51
C VAL A 269 7.14 13.64 -6.38
N THR A 270 8.15 14.50 -6.21
CA THR A 270 9.10 14.38 -5.11
C THR A 270 8.41 14.69 -3.77
N PRO A 271 8.96 14.22 -2.63
CA PRO A 271 8.46 14.55 -1.30
C PRO A 271 8.39 16.07 -1.07
N GLU A 272 9.38 16.82 -1.58
CA GLU A 272 9.39 18.28 -1.50
C GLU A 272 8.24 18.92 -2.29
N GLN A 273 8.02 18.47 -3.53
CA GLN A 273 6.92 18.97 -4.34
C GLN A 273 5.57 18.67 -3.68
N ALA A 274 5.39 17.44 -3.21
CA ALA A 274 4.19 17.04 -2.48
C ALA A 274 3.94 17.91 -1.25
N ALA A 275 4.98 18.24 -0.48
CA ALA A 275 4.85 19.08 0.69
C ALA A 275 4.49 20.53 0.35
N LYS A 276 5.07 21.09 -0.71
CA LYS A 276 4.71 22.43 -1.20
C LYS A 276 3.24 22.49 -1.62
N ASP A 277 2.76 21.45 -2.31
CA ASP A 277 1.37 21.37 -2.75
C ASP A 277 0.41 21.23 -1.55
N LEU A 278 0.74 20.40 -0.57
CA LEU A 278 -0.02 20.31 0.68
C LEU A 278 0.03 21.61 1.51
N THR A 279 1.19 22.27 1.57
CA THR A 279 1.31 23.56 2.27
C THR A 279 0.41 24.60 1.62
N ARG A 280 0.36 24.63 0.28
CA ARG A 280 -0.55 25.49 -0.47
C ARG A 280 -2.01 25.14 -0.19
N LEU A 281 -2.33 23.85 -0.17
CA LEU A 281 -3.68 23.34 0.08
C LEU A 281 -4.21 23.69 1.47
N PHE A 282 -3.35 23.63 2.50
CA PHE A 282 -3.73 23.80 3.89
C PHE A 282 -3.59 25.23 4.43
N TYR A 283 -2.57 25.97 3.99
CA TYR A 283 -2.17 27.22 4.65
C TYR A 283 -2.17 28.45 3.75
N TYR A 284 -2.17 28.31 2.43
CA TYR A 284 -2.20 29.47 1.55
C TYR A 284 -3.63 29.99 1.44
N PRO A 285 -3.86 31.33 1.48
CA PRO A 285 -5.19 31.88 1.34
C PRO A 285 -5.79 31.45 0.00
N ASN A 286 -7.10 31.21 0.00
CA ASN A 286 -7.82 31.03 -1.26
C ASN A 286 -7.68 32.31 -2.11
N ALA A 287 -7.98 32.24 -3.41
CA ALA A 287 -7.92 33.40 -4.32
C ALA A 287 -8.71 34.62 -3.83
N ASP A 288 -9.69 34.39 -2.96
CA ASP A 288 -10.57 35.34 -2.27
C ASP A 288 -10.01 35.89 -0.93
N GLY A 289 -8.80 35.50 -0.50
CA GLY A 289 -8.16 36.00 0.72
C GLY A 289 -8.75 35.44 2.03
N GLY A 290 -9.74 34.54 1.96
CA GLY A 290 -10.28 33.82 3.10
C GLY A 290 -9.37 32.71 3.62
N ARG A 291 -9.49 32.40 4.93
CA ARG A 291 -9.06 31.11 5.48
C ARG A 291 -10.10 30.06 5.07
N ARG A 292 -9.63 28.90 4.60
CA ARG A 292 -10.47 27.72 4.34
C ARG A 292 -11.13 27.21 5.62
#